data_AF-A0A087SMI9-F1
#
_entry.id   AF-A0A087SMI9-F1
#
_cell.length_a   1.000
_cell.length_b   1.000
_cell.length_c   1.000
_cell.angle_alpha   90.00
_cell.angle_beta   90.00
_cell.angle_gamma   90.00
#
_symmetry.space_group_name_H-M   'P 1'
#
loop_
_entity.id
_entity.type
_entity.pdbx_description
1 polymer ?
#
loop_
_entity_poly.entity_id
_entity_poly.type
_entity_poly.pdbx_seq_one_letter_code
_entity_poly.pdbx_strand_id
1 'polypeptide(L)'
;DFLKGNLCKHILFVMLRVLGLKSSDPLVWQRALLTDEVKAVLSSAPCCTAAPMANAAVQASFRAMSGSQGPAEVSQESGLAPGQRPVEGDCPICMEAMALGAGGAADQLTFCGVCGNNVHRGCIKLWQKHRRQAGSGASCPYCRGRWVDGLFPATSQADKGKGKYVNLTDLSSGHQ
;
A
#
# COMPACT_ATOMS: atom_id res chain seq x y z
N ASP A 1 5.00 1.33 -31.50
CA ASP A 1 6.06 1.64 -30.54
C ASP A 1 6.96 0.47 -30.19
N PHE A 2 6.59 -0.47 -29.31
CA PHE A 2 7.51 -1.57 -28.94
C PHE A 2 7.91 -2.47 -30.11
N LEU A 3 6.95 -2.83 -30.97
CA LEU A 3 7.19 -3.61 -32.18
C LEU A 3 8.14 -2.92 -33.19
N LYS A 4 8.44 -1.63 -33.00
CA LYS A 4 9.38 -0.86 -33.83
C LYS A 4 10.78 -0.75 -33.19
N GLY A 5 11.03 -1.43 -32.07
CA GLY A 5 12.31 -1.42 -31.35
C GLY A 5 12.42 -0.40 -30.22
N ASN A 6 11.34 0.33 -29.91
CA ASN A 6 11.29 1.28 -28.78
C ASN A 6 11.03 0.55 -27.46
N LEU A 7 11.36 1.18 -26.34
CA LEU A 7 10.98 0.68 -25.01
C LEU A 7 9.46 0.59 -24.89
N CYS A 8 8.96 -0.48 -24.28
CA CYS A 8 7.52 -0.58 -24.03
C CYS A 8 7.11 0.36 -22.89
N LYS A 9 5.83 0.75 -22.89
CA LYS A 9 5.24 1.56 -21.82
C LYS A 9 5.48 1.00 -20.42
N HIS A 10 5.65 -0.31 -20.27
CA HIS A 10 5.89 -0.95 -18.98
C HIS A 10 7.28 -0.62 -18.43
N ILE A 11 8.32 -0.63 -19.28
CA ILE A 11 9.68 -0.23 -18.87
C ILE A 11 9.69 1.26 -18.51
N LEU A 12 9.06 2.09 -19.34
CA LEU A 12 8.95 3.53 -19.06
C LEU A 12 8.23 3.80 -17.73
N PHE A 13 7.15 3.06 -17.44
CA PHE A 13 6.46 3.14 -16.15
C PHE A 13 7.39 2.76 -14.99
N VAL A 14 8.16 1.68 -15.11
CA VAL A 14 9.12 1.28 -14.05
C VAL A 14 10.17 2.37 -13.83
N MET A 15 10.80 2.88 -14.89
CA MET A 15 11.83 3.92 -14.78
C MET A 15 11.30 5.21 -14.15
N LEU A 16 10.13 5.67 -14.58
CA LEU A 16 9.58 6.96 -14.14
C LEU A 16 8.84 6.89 -12.81
N ARG A 17 8.05 5.83 -12.58
CA ARG A 17 7.12 5.76 -11.44
C ARG A 17 7.61 4.86 -10.32
N VAL A 18 8.28 3.76 -10.64
CA VAL A 18 8.78 2.84 -9.60
C VAL A 18 10.16 3.26 -9.11
N LEU A 19 11.06 3.60 -10.04
CA LEU A 19 12.42 4.02 -9.72
C LEU A 19 12.53 5.55 -9.54
N GLY A 20 11.48 6.30 -9.89
CA GLY A 20 11.40 7.75 -9.65
C GLY A 20 12.37 8.59 -10.49
N LEU A 21 12.86 8.07 -11.62
CA LEU A 21 13.75 8.83 -12.49
C LEU A 21 13.01 10.01 -13.12
N LYS A 22 13.72 11.14 -13.27
CA LYS A 22 13.15 12.31 -13.95
C LYS A 22 12.93 11.99 -15.42
N SER A 23 11.86 12.50 -16.00
CA SER A 23 11.61 12.36 -17.43
C SER A 23 12.70 13.00 -18.29
N SER A 24 13.54 13.90 -17.77
CA SER A 24 14.67 14.46 -18.53
C SER A 24 15.92 13.57 -18.54
N ASP A 25 15.95 12.50 -17.74
CA ASP A 25 17.14 11.66 -17.55
C ASP A 25 17.35 10.74 -18.77
N PRO A 26 18.54 10.73 -19.41
CA PRO A 26 18.82 9.89 -20.56
C PRO A 26 18.66 8.38 -20.28
N LEU A 27 18.82 7.95 -19.03
CA LEU A 27 18.68 6.54 -18.63
C LEU A 27 17.27 6.00 -18.88
N VAL A 28 16.24 6.86 -18.90
CA VAL A 28 14.84 6.47 -19.12
C VAL A 28 14.61 5.93 -20.53
N TRP A 29 15.34 6.43 -21.53
CA TRP A 29 15.14 6.10 -22.95
C TRP A 29 16.16 5.11 -23.47
N GLN A 30 17.18 4.82 -22.67
CA GLN A 30 18.28 3.95 -23.06
C GLN A 30 17.78 2.51 -23.24
N ARG A 31 18.09 1.88 -24.38
CA ARG A 31 17.59 0.53 -24.71
C ARG A 31 18.17 -0.56 -23.82
N ALA A 32 19.38 -0.35 -23.32
CA ALA A 32 20.07 -1.27 -22.43
C ALA A 32 20.96 -0.47 -21.47
N LEU A 33 20.82 -0.72 -20.18
CA LEU A 33 21.65 -0.10 -19.15
C LEU A 33 22.92 -0.92 -18.92
N LEU A 34 24.03 -0.24 -18.69
CA LEU A 34 25.27 -0.87 -18.23
C LEU A 34 25.10 -1.35 -16.79
N THR A 35 25.93 -2.32 -16.38
CA THR A 35 25.85 -2.90 -15.03
C THR A 35 26.00 -1.85 -13.93
N ASP A 36 26.86 -0.85 -14.14
CA ASP A 36 27.08 0.20 -13.15
C ASP A 36 25.95 1.23 -13.13
N GLU A 37 25.32 1.51 -14.27
CA GLU A 37 24.12 2.34 -14.36
C GLU A 37 22.94 1.66 -13.64
N VAL A 38 22.75 0.35 -13.84
CA VAL A 38 21.72 -0.42 -13.13
C VAL A 38 21.94 -0.35 -11.62
N LYS A 39 23.18 -0.56 -11.15
CA LYS A 39 23.51 -0.45 -9.72
C LYS A 39 23.22 0.95 -9.18
N ALA A 40 23.63 1.98 -9.91
CA ALA A 40 23.41 3.37 -9.51
C ALA A 40 21.90 3.65 -9.36
N VAL A 41 21.11 3.34 -10.38
CA VAL A 41 19.65 3.55 -10.38
C VAL A 41 18.98 2.79 -9.23
N LEU A 42 19.33 1.50 -9.03
CA LEU A 42 18.74 0.69 -7.97
C LEU A 42 19.18 1.14 -6.56
N SER A 43 20.40 1.65 -6.39
CA SER A 43 20.88 2.19 -5.12
C SER A 43 20.20 3.51 -4.73
N SER A 44 19.81 4.31 -5.74
CA SER A 44 19.07 5.55 -5.56
C SER A 44 17.56 5.36 -5.54
N ALA A 45 17.08 4.15 -5.84
CA ALA A 45 15.65 3.87 -5.90
C ALA A 45 15.02 4.21 -4.54
N PRO A 46 13.82 4.81 -4.52
CA PRO A 46 13.10 5.07 -3.28
C PRO A 46 13.11 3.82 -2.41
N CYS A 47 13.78 3.89 -1.26
CA CYS A 47 13.92 2.76 -0.35
C CYS A 47 12.54 2.16 -0.11
N CYS A 48 12.48 0.84 -0.30
CA CYS A 48 11.29 0.00 -0.30
C CYS A 48 10.18 0.64 0.54
N THR A 49 9.17 1.18 -0.14
CA THR A 49 7.92 1.70 0.43
C THR A 49 7.67 1.05 1.78
N ALA A 50 7.80 1.85 2.87
CA ALA A 50 7.75 1.45 4.27
C ALA A 50 7.38 -0.03 4.46
N ALA A 51 8.36 -0.87 4.80
CA ALA A 51 8.19 -2.32 4.98
C ALA A 51 6.79 -2.59 5.58
N PRO A 52 5.98 -3.50 5.00
CA PRO A 52 4.57 -3.61 5.34
C PRO A 52 4.43 -4.08 6.80
N MET A 53 4.48 -3.14 7.73
CA MET A 53 4.32 -3.43 9.13
C MET A 53 2.84 -3.67 9.38
N ALA A 54 2.49 -4.53 10.32
CA ALA A 54 1.11 -4.64 10.77
C ALA A 54 0.67 -3.33 11.47
N ASN A 55 -0.63 -3.13 11.73
CA ASN A 55 -1.08 -1.92 12.42
C ASN A 55 -0.55 -1.94 13.86
N ALA A 56 -0.52 -0.78 14.52
CA ALA A 56 0.01 -0.67 15.88
C ALA A 56 -0.64 -1.67 16.85
N ALA A 57 -1.96 -1.91 16.72
CA ALA A 57 -2.69 -2.90 17.51
C ALA A 57 -2.15 -4.33 17.30
N VAL A 58 -2.02 -4.80 16.05
CA VAL A 58 -1.49 -6.14 15.76
C VAL A 58 -0.03 -6.26 16.17
N GLN A 59 0.78 -5.20 16.02
CA GLN A 59 2.15 -5.19 16.50
C GLN A 59 2.20 -5.33 18.03
N ALA A 60 1.37 -4.60 18.76
CA ALA A 60 1.29 -4.68 20.22
C ALA A 60 0.87 -6.08 20.68
N SER A 61 -0.17 -6.65 20.06
CA SER A 61 -0.62 -8.01 20.35
C SER A 61 0.44 -9.06 20.01
N PHE A 62 1.13 -8.92 18.88
CA PHE A 62 2.24 -9.80 18.52
C PHE A 62 3.39 -9.70 19.51
N ARG A 63 3.82 -8.50 19.90
CA ARG A 63 4.88 -8.30 20.91
C ARG A 63 4.49 -8.90 22.26
N ALA A 64 3.24 -8.73 22.69
CA ALA A 64 2.72 -9.31 23.92
C ALA A 64 2.74 -10.85 23.89
N MET A 65 2.49 -11.46 22.72
CA MET A 65 2.52 -12.92 22.55
C MET A 65 3.92 -13.48 22.28
N SER A 66 4.80 -12.72 21.63
CA SER A 66 6.13 -13.14 21.21
C SER A 66 7.25 -12.80 22.19
N GLY A 67 6.93 -12.21 23.34
CA GLY A 67 7.88 -11.98 24.45
C GLY A 67 9.00 -10.97 24.16
N SER A 68 8.93 -10.23 23.04
CA SER A 68 9.93 -9.26 22.62
C SER A 68 9.60 -7.89 23.20
N GLN A 69 10.29 -7.51 24.27
CA GLN A 69 10.17 -6.18 24.90
C GLN A 69 11.04 -5.16 24.15
N GLY A 70 10.40 -4.19 23.52
CA GLY A 70 11.03 -2.99 22.95
C GLY A 70 10.07 -1.80 23.12
N PRO A 71 10.59 -0.56 23.22
CA PRO A 71 9.81 0.59 23.64
C PRO A 71 8.61 0.81 22.72
N ALA A 72 7.43 0.93 23.33
CA ALA A 72 6.20 1.30 22.66
C ALA A 72 6.09 2.83 22.72
N GLU A 73 6.52 3.51 21.67
CA GLU A 73 6.15 4.92 21.49
C GLU A 73 4.71 4.95 20.98
N VAL A 74 3.80 5.25 21.92
CA VAL A 74 2.40 5.58 21.64
C VAL A 74 2.28 7.07 21.81
N SER A 75 1.98 7.79 20.73
CA SER A 75 1.42 9.16 20.64
C SER A 75 1.38 9.49 19.13
N GLN A 76 0.38 10.12 18.51
CA GLN A 76 -0.45 11.22 18.94
C GLN A 76 -1.83 11.18 18.26
N GLU A 77 -2.82 11.75 18.96
CA GLU A 77 -4.09 12.20 18.39
C GLU A 77 -3.84 13.08 17.17
N SER A 78 -4.11 12.53 16.01
CA SER A 78 -4.34 13.26 14.78
C SER A 78 -5.77 12.91 14.37
N GLY A 79 -6.48 13.81 13.69
CA GLY A 79 -7.89 13.64 13.29
C GLY A 79 -8.14 12.52 12.26
N LEU A 80 -7.48 11.37 12.41
CA LEU A 80 -7.58 10.14 11.65
C LEU A 80 -8.71 9.28 12.22
N ALA A 81 -9.38 8.52 11.36
CA ALA A 81 -10.45 7.63 11.77
C ALA A 81 -9.90 6.45 12.63
N PRO A 82 -10.74 5.84 13.50
CA PRO A 82 -10.34 4.67 14.28
C PRO A 82 -9.74 3.56 13.41
N GLY A 83 -8.53 3.10 13.74
CA GLY A 83 -7.82 2.06 12.98
C GLY A 83 -7.12 2.53 11.69
N GLN A 84 -7.26 3.80 11.31
CA GLN A 84 -6.50 4.41 10.21
C GLN A 84 -5.06 4.66 10.64
N ARG A 85 -4.10 4.39 9.76
CA ARG A 85 -2.70 4.71 9.98
C ARG A 85 -2.36 6.12 9.53
N PRO A 86 -1.24 6.69 10.02
CA PRO A 86 -0.69 7.92 9.47
C PRO A 86 -0.54 7.83 7.93
N VAL A 87 -0.83 8.94 7.26
CA VAL A 87 -0.66 9.03 5.81
C VAL A 87 0.83 9.19 5.52
N GLU A 88 1.46 8.10 5.09
CA GLU A 88 2.89 8.05 4.80
C GLU A 88 3.14 7.36 3.45
N GLY A 89 4.12 7.88 2.72
CA GLY A 89 4.58 7.29 1.46
C GLY A 89 3.62 7.45 0.28
N ASP A 90 3.82 6.57 -0.70
CA ASP A 90 3.13 6.60 -1.99
C ASP A 90 2.04 5.52 -2.08
N CYS A 91 1.00 5.81 -2.87
CA CYS A 91 -0.08 4.87 -3.14
C CYS A 91 0.46 3.70 -4.00
N PRO A 92 0.23 2.43 -3.60
CA PRO A 92 0.85 1.27 -4.25
C PRO A 92 0.21 0.92 -5.60
N ILE A 93 -0.83 1.66 -6.00
CA ILE A 93 -1.56 1.45 -7.25
C ILE A 93 -1.05 2.42 -8.33
N CYS A 94 -0.95 3.71 -8.01
CA CYS A 94 -0.50 4.73 -8.97
C CYS A 94 0.96 5.16 -8.78
N MET A 95 1.60 4.78 -7.66
CA MET A 95 2.94 5.22 -7.26
C MET A 95 3.05 6.75 -7.15
N GLU A 96 2.01 7.40 -6.65
CA GLU A 96 1.98 8.85 -6.40
C GLU A 96 1.77 9.13 -4.90
N ALA A 97 2.31 10.26 -4.45
CA ALA A 97 2.25 10.68 -3.06
C ALA A 97 0.82 10.78 -2.54
N MET A 98 0.59 10.23 -1.35
CA MET A 98 -0.71 10.32 -0.67
C MET A 98 -0.88 11.61 0.13
N ALA A 99 0.15 12.47 0.21
CA ALA A 99 0.08 13.74 0.93
C ALA A 99 -1.04 14.65 0.39
N LEU A 100 -1.69 15.40 1.29
CA LEU A 100 -2.74 16.36 0.96
C LEU A 100 -2.23 17.38 -0.07
N GLY A 101 -2.85 17.40 -1.24
CA GLY A 101 -2.52 18.31 -2.35
C GLY A 101 -1.47 17.82 -3.35
N ALA A 102 -0.88 16.63 -3.16
CA ALA A 102 0.09 16.06 -4.09
C ALA A 102 -0.55 15.18 -5.18
N GLY A 103 -1.66 14.51 -4.88
CA GLY A 103 -2.61 14.04 -5.89
C GLY A 103 -3.49 15.22 -6.30
N GLY A 104 -3.80 15.37 -7.59
CA GLY A 104 -4.71 16.44 -8.04
C GLY A 104 -5.98 16.50 -7.17
N ALA A 105 -6.61 17.68 -7.08
CA ALA A 105 -7.72 18.00 -6.16
C ALA A 105 -8.92 16.99 -6.12
N ALA A 106 -8.95 16.02 -7.03
CA ALA A 106 -9.95 14.95 -7.11
C ALA A 106 -9.65 13.69 -6.28
N ASP A 107 -8.40 13.44 -5.85
CA ASP A 107 -8.03 12.15 -5.24
C ASP A 107 -8.08 12.18 -3.70
N GLN A 108 -9.30 12.11 -3.16
CA GLN A 108 -9.56 11.87 -1.74
C GLN A 108 -8.91 10.55 -1.30
N LEU A 109 -8.35 10.51 -0.09
CA LEU A 109 -7.87 9.27 0.51
C LEU A 109 -9.01 8.45 1.11
N THR A 110 -8.84 7.14 1.07
CA THR A 110 -9.57 6.16 1.88
C THR A 110 -8.53 5.23 2.51
N PHE A 111 -8.95 4.35 3.41
CA PHE A 111 -8.07 3.38 4.04
C PHE A 111 -8.76 2.02 4.14
N CYS A 112 -7.95 0.98 4.26
CA CYS A 112 -8.43 -0.36 4.48
C CYS A 112 -8.85 -0.54 5.94
N GLY A 113 -10.11 -0.90 6.22
CA GLY A 113 -10.59 -1.18 7.58
C GLY A 113 -9.89 -2.36 8.26
N VAL A 114 -9.18 -3.23 7.52
CA VAL A 114 -8.47 -4.39 8.06
C VAL A 114 -7.00 -4.09 8.37
N CYS A 115 -6.28 -3.30 7.57
CA CYS A 115 -4.85 -3.05 7.84
C CYS A 115 -4.54 -1.59 8.19
N GLY A 116 -5.49 -0.68 8.00
CA GLY A 116 -5.36 0.75 8.29
C GLY A 116 -4.56 1.55 7.26
N ASN A 117 -3.95 0.91 6.26
CA ASN A 117 -3.15 1.61 5.25
C ASN A 117 -4.04 2.44 4.32
N ASN A 118 -3.53 3.62 3.96
CA ASN A 118 -4.18 4.61 3.10
C ASN A 118 -3.98 4.27 1.62
N VAL A 119 -4.96 4.63 0.80
CA VAL A 119 -4.96 4.50 -0.68
C VAL A 119 -5.85 5.60 -1.24
N HIS A 120 -5.55 6.16 -2.43
CA HIS A 120 -6.50 7.06 -3.10
C HIS A 120 -7.82 6.35 -3.42
N ARG A 121 -8.94 7.05 -3.23
CA ARG A 121 -10.30 6.52 -3.46
C ARG A 121 -10.53 6.16 -4.92
N GLY A 122 -9.99 6.93 -5.87
CA GLY A 122 -10.03 6.59 -7.30
C GLY A 122 -9.25 5.30 -7.60
N CYS A 123 -8.04 5.20 -7.06
CA CYS A 123 -7.16 4.07 -7.26
C CYS A 123 -7.77 2.75 -6.77
N ILE A 124 -8.32 2.70 -5.54
CA ILE A 124 -8.88 1.44 -5.03
C ILE A 124 -10.13 1.01 -5.81
N LYS A 125 -10.97 1.95 -6.27
CA LYS A 125 -12.13 1.63 -7.13
C LYS A 125 -11.69 0.95 -8.43
N LEU A 126 -10.65 1.49 -9.06
CA LEU A 126 -10.09 0.92 -10.29
C LEU A 126 -9.50 -0.47 -10.04
N TRP A 127 -8.74 -0.63 -8.96
CA TRP A 127 -8.18 -1.92 -8.54
C TRP A 127 -9.27 -2.98 -8.33
N GLN A 128 -10.32 -2.66 -7.58
CA GLN A 128 -11.43 -3.57 -7.33
C GLN A 128 -12.15 -3.97 -8.62
N LYS A 129 -12.36 -3.01 -9.54
CA LYS A 129 -12.97 -3.30 -10.85
C LYS A 129 -12.12 -4.31 -11.63
N HIS A 130 -10.81 -4.10 -11.71
CA HIS A 130 -9.90 -5.01 -12.41
C HIS A 130 -9.84 -6.40 -11.77
N ARG A 131 -9.81 -6.47 -10.44
CA ARG A 131 -9.86 -7.75 -9.69
C ARG A 131 -11.14 -8.54 -9.98
N ARG A 132 -12.30 -7.87 -9.98
CA ARG A 132 -13.59 -8.50 -10.31
C ARG A 132 -13.63 -9.02 -11.75
N GLN A 133 -13.09 -8.26 -12.69
CA GLN A 133 -12.96 -8.69 -14.09
C GLN A 133 -12.06 -9.92 -14.25
N ALA A 134 -11.03 -10.04 -13.40
CA ALA A 134 -10.16 -11.21 -13.31
C ALA A 134 -10.74 -12.36 -12.46
N GLY A 135 -12.04 -12.34 -12.13
CA GLY A 135 -12.70 -13.38 -11.33
C GLY A 135 -12.31 -13.43 -9.85
N SER A 136 -11.60 -12.42 -9.35
CA SER A 136 -11.13 -12.33 -7.96
C SER A 136 -11.97 -11.37 -7.11
N GLY A 137 -12.04 -11.62 -5.81
CA GLY A 137 -12.72 -10.72 -4.86
C GLY A 137 -12.01 -9.37 -4.68
N ALA A 138 -12.76 -8.37 -4.19
CA ALA A 138 -12.22 -7.06 -3.80
C ALA A 138 -11.25 -7.22 -2.63
N SER A 139 -9.95 -7.13 -2.92
CA SER A 139 -8.85 -7.33 -1.96
C SER A 139 -8.01 -6.07 -1.78
N CYS A 140 -7.42 -5.92 -0.59
CA CYS A 140 -6.48 -4.85 -0.29
C CYS A 140 -5.12 -5.08 -1.00
N PRO A 141 -4.52 -4.08 -1.68
CA PRO A 141 -3.19 -4.21 -2.26
C PRO A 141 -2.08 -4.48 -1.23
N TYR A 142 -2.23 -3.99 0.00
CA TYR A 142 -1.26 -4.17 1.08
C TYR A 142 -1.38 -5.54 1.75
N CYS A 143 -2.50 -5.80 2.43
CA CYS A 143 -2.65 -7.02 3.24
C CYS A 143 -3.29 -8.20 2.49
N ARG A 144 -3.75 -8.00 1.25
CA ARG A 144 -4.47 -8.99 0.41
C ARG A 144 -5.78 -9.52 0.99
N GLY A 145 -6.14 -9.15 2.22
CA GLY A 145 -7.44 -9.44 2.84
C GLY A 145 -8.62 -8.77 2.12
N ARG A 146 -9.83 -9.15 2.51
CA ARG A 146 -11.08 -8.55 2.00
C ARG A 146 -11.03 -7.03 2.22
N TRP A 147 -11.33 -6.25 1.18
CA TRP A 147 -11.43 -4.81 1.32
C TRP A 147 -12.69 -4.41 2.09
N VAL A 148 -12.51 -3.68 3.19
CA VAL A 148 -13.55 -2.94 3.91
C VAL A 148 -13.16 -1.47 3.82
N ASP A 149 -14.05 -0.60 3.33
CA ASP A 149 -13.77 0.84 3.25
C ASP A 149 -13.86 1.42 4.67
N GLY A 150 -12.73 1.90 5.19
CA GLY A 150 -12.66 2.42 6.56
C GLY A 150 -13.49 3.69 6.79
N LEU A 151 -13.86 4.41 5.72
CA LEU A 151 -14.80 5.53 5.79
C LEU A 151 -16.26 5.08 5.90
N PHE A 152 -16.55 3.84 5.53
CA PHE A 152 -17.90 3.24 5.52
C PHE A 152 -17.82 1.77 5.96
N PRO A 153 -17.53 1.51 7.25
CA PRO A 153 -17.46 0.15 7.75
C PRO A 153 -18.81 -0.56 7.53
N ALA A 154 -18.78 -1.71 6.88
CA ALA A 154 -19.97 -2.56 6.76
C ALA A 154 -20.25 -3.19 8.13
N THR A 155 -21.51 -3.18 8.57
CA THR A 155 -21.95 -3.91 9.77
C THR A 155 -21.71 -5.41 9.57
N SER A 156 -20.74 -5.99 10.29
CA SER A 156 -20.38 -7.40 10.16
C SER A 156 -21.20 -8.31 11.09
N GLN A 157 -21.87 -9.32 10.52
CA GLN A 157 -22.32 -10.51 11.26
C GLN A 157 -21.10 -11.40 11.55
N ALA A 158 -20.91 -11.72 12.83
CA ALA A 158 -19.81 -12.55 13.33
C ALA A 158 -20.14 -14.04 13.22
N ASP A 159 -19.27 -14.82 12.56
CA ASP A 159 -19.30 -16.29 12.61
C ASP A 159 -18.19 -16.78 13.55
N LYS A 160 -18.56 -17.47 14.62
CA LYS A 160 -17.67 -17.93 15.69
C LYS A 160 -17.26 -19.38 15.43
N GLY A 161 -16.16 -19.60 14.74
CA GLY A 161 -15.49 -20.90 14.64
C GLY A 161 -14.64 -21.21 15.87
N LYS A 162 -14.95 -22.28 16.61
CA LYS A 162 -14.15 -22.78 17.75
C LYS A 162 -12.92 -23.55 17.25
N GLY A 163 -11.73 -22.98 17.46
CA GLY A 163 -10.44 -23.65 17.30
C GLY A 163 -9.29 -22.72 17.67
N LYS A 164 -8.32 -23.19 18.47
CA LYS A 164 -7.20 -22.38 19.01
C LYS A 164 -6.14 -22.11 17.94
N TYR A 165 -6.50 -21.34 16.91
CA TYR A 165 -5.58 -20.63 16.02
C TYR A 165 -5.84 -19.14 16.24
N VAL A 166 -4.89 -18.42 16.84
CA VAL A 166 -5.05 -16.98 17.09
C VAL A 166 -4.76 -16.25 15.79
N ASN A 167 -5.80 -15.91 15.05
CA ASN A 167 -5.69 -15.11 13.85
C ASN A 167 -5.53 -13.64 14.25
N LEU A 168 -4.32 -13.08 14.07
CA LEU A 168 -4.05 -11.66 14.32
C LEU A 168 -4.92 -10.72 13.47
N THR A 169 -5.56 -11.21 12.41
CA THR A 169 -6.52 -10.45 11.60
C THR A 169 -7.73 -10.01 12.43
N ASP A 170 -8.16 -10.81 13.42
CA ASP A 170 -9.32 -10.53 14.27
C ASP A 170 -9.06 -9.38 15.28
N LEU A 171 -7.78 -9.06 15.51
CA LEU A 171 -7.34 -8.00 16.42
C LEU A 171 -7.18 -6.65 15.72
N SER A 172 -7.35 -6.61 14.40
CA SER A 172 -7.44 -5.34 13.71
C SER A 172 -8.83 -4.76 13.92
N SER A 173 -8.88 -3.51 14.37
CA SER A 173 -10.06 -2.77 14.86
C SER A 173 -11.22 -2.58 13.86
N GLY A 174 -11.20 -3.25 12.70
CA GLY A 174 -12.31 -3.33 11.75
C GLY A 174 -13.27 -4.51 11.98
N HIS A 175 -13.13 -5.25 13.08
CA HIS A 175 -13.91 -6.46 13.38
C HIS A 175 -14.66 -6.44 14.74
N GLN A 176 -14.71 -5.30 15.45
CA GLN A 176 -15.52 -5.15 16.67
C GLN A 176 -16.85 -4.44 16.38
#